data_AF-A0A4S2BL20-F1
#
_entry.id   AF-A0A4S2BL20-F1
#
_cell.length_a   1.000
_cell.length_b   1.000
_cell.length_c   1.000
_cell.angle_alpha   90.00
_cell.angle_beta   90.00
_cell.angle_gamma   90.00
#
_symmetry.space_group_name_H-M   'P 1'
#
loop_
_entity.id
_entity.type
_entity.pdbx_description
1 polymer ?
#
loop_
_entity_poly.entity_id
_entity_poly.type
_entity_poly.pdbx_seq_one_letter_code
_entity_poly.pdbx_strand_id
1 'polypeptide(L)'
;MNSNEIRELELIEKIKLQDSEALKQLCNIYQPLIRSISNNYFLRIYDYQDWQQEAMIVCYSCAQSFSRERGSFAGYFRRRLTNHIISLIRKHWSLKSKINNSAASWEYINECGAGEIECGVSELIVPLGDLYTEIVEKLSNLELAALMIVLGQADEERVIMNLNIDKKVMQRAKSRMMNKFRDVLFE
;
A
#
# COMPACT_ATOMS: atom_id res chain seq x y z
N MET A 1 -38.78 18.90 -32.88
CA MET A 1 -37.56 18.57 -32.12
C MET A 1 -37.27 19.78 -31.25
N ASN A 2 -37.23 19.63 -29.93
CA ASN A 2 -36.97 20.77 -29.05
C ASN A 2 -35.53 21.26 -29.26
N SER A 3 -35.28 22.57 -29.11
CA SER A 3 -33.94 23.15 -29.27
C SER A 3 -32.88 22.45 -28.40
N ASN A 4 -33.28 21.99 -27.21
CA ASN A 4 -32.42 21.21 -26.32
C ASN A 4 -32.08 19.80 -26.83
N GLU A 5 -33.01 19.12 -27.53
CA GLU A 5 -32.77 17.79 -28.11
C GLU A 5 -31.83 17.88 -29.31
N ILE A 6 -31.96 18.93 -30.11
CA ILE A 6 -31.06 19.20 -31.24
C ILE A 6 -29.64 19.39 -30.72
N ARG A 7 -29.48 20.25 -29.71
CA ARG A 7 -28.19 20.51 -29.08
C ARG A 7 -27.59 19.27 -28.41
N GLU A 8 -28.40 18.43 -27.77
CA GLU A 8 -27.95 17.15 -27.20
C GLU A 8 -27.37 16.24 -28.29
N LEU A 9 -28.07 16.08 -29.40
CA LEU A 9 -27.63 15.23 -30.51
C LEU A 9 -26.35 15.76 -31.17
N GLU A 10 -26.24 17.08 -31.35
CA GLU A 10 -25.02 17.71 -31.86
C GLU A 10 -23.80 17.44 -30.97
N LEU A 11 -23.97 17.53 -29.65
CA LEU A 11 -22.90 17.20 -28.69
C LEU A 11 -22.51 15.73 -28.77
N ILE A 12 -23.49 14.81 -28.88
CA ILE A 12 -23.23 13.38 -29.01
C ILE A 12 -22.43 13.08 -30.28
N GLU A 13 -22.77 13.68 -31.42
CA GLU A 13 -22.02 13.49 -32.67
C GLU A 13 -20.59 14.04 -32.57
N LYS A 14 -20.39 15.19 -31.92
CA LYS A 14 -19.02 15.71 -31.65
C LYS A 14 -18.21 14.78 -30.74
N ILE A 15 -18.84 14.18 -29.73
CA ILE A 15 -18.17 13.22 -28.83
C ILE A 15 -17.73 11.96 -29.58
N LYS A 16 -18.52 11.48 -30.55
CA LYS A 16 -18.12 10.37 -31.42
C LYS A 16 -16.86 10.70 -32.23
N LEU A 17 -16.70 11.98 -32.60
CA LEU A 17 -15.49 12.54 -33.23
C LEU A 17 -14.37 12.87 -32.22
N GLN A 18 -14.45 12.37 -30.98
CA GLN A 18 -13.46 12.54 -29.90
C GLN A 18 -13.31 13.99 -29.38
N ASP A 19 -14.33 14.83 -29.52
CA ASP A 19 -14.34 16.17 -28.94
C ASP A 19 -14.55 16.13 -27.41
N SER A 20 -13.47 16.40 -26.66
CA SER A 20 -13.49 16.43 -25.20
C SER A 20 -14.33 17.57 -24.61
N GLU A 21 -14.47 18.69 -25.32
CA GLU A 21 -15.22 19.84 -24.83
C GLU A 21 -16.72 19.60 -24.97
N ALA A 22 -17.13 18.94 -26.05
CA ALA A 22 -18.51 18.45 -26.20
C ALA A 22 -18.90 17.47 -25.08
N LEU A 23 -17.99 16.59 -24.67
CA LEU A 23 -18.23 15.68 -23.54
C LEU A 23 -18.46 16.44 -22.23
N LYS A 24 -17.61 17.41 -21.91
CA LYS A 24 -17.79 18.24 -20.70
C LYS A 24 -19.13 18.95 -20.72
N GLN A 25 -19.50 19.54 -21.85
CA GLN A 25 -20.79 20.23 -22.01
C GLN A 25 -21.97 19.29 -21.80
N LEU A 26 -21.92 18.08 -22.38
CA LEU A 26 -22.96 17.08 -22.22
C LEU A 26 -23.05 16.60 -20.76
N CYS A 27 -21.93 16.30 -20.11
CA CYS A 27 -21.91 15.98 -18.69
C CYS A 27 -22.47 17.12 -17.83
N ASN A 28 -22.20 18.38 -18.18
CA ASN A 28 -22.71 19.53 -17.44
C ASN A 28 -24.23 19.64 -17.51
N ILE A 29 -24.81 19.37 -18.70
CA ILE A 29 -26.28 19.28 -18.88
C ILE A 29 -26.87 18.20 -17.97
N TYR A 30 -26.16 17.09 -17.79
CA TYR A 30 -26.59 15.96 -16.98
C TYR A 30 -26.17 16.03 -15.50
N GLN A 31 -25.57 17.14 -15.01
CA GLN A 31 -25.20 17.28 -13.60
C GLN A 31 -26.34 17.01 -12.60
N PRO A 32 -27.58 17.48 -12.83
CA PRO A 32 -28.68 17.19 -11.91
C PRO A 32 -28.99 15.69 -11.81
N LEU A 33 -28.85 14.96 -12.92
CA LEU A 33 -28.99 13.50 -12.96
C LEU A 33 -27.89 12.82 -12.16
N ILE A 34 -26.64 13.21 -12.39
CA ILE A 34 -25.46 12.66 -11.72
C ILE A 34 -25.59 12.88 -10.21
N ARG A 35 -25.93 14.10 -9.78
CA ARG A 35 -26.15 14.46 -8.37
C ARG A 35 -27.30 13.66 -7.75
N SER A 36 -28.39 13.46 -8.49
CA SER A 36 -29.51 12.64 -8.02
C SER A 36 -29.06 11.19 -7.78
N ILE A 37 -28.24 10.62 -8.65
CA ILE A 37 -27.72 9.26 -8.47
C ILE A 37 -26.71 9.21 -7.32
N SER A 38 -25.77 10.16 -7.23
CA SER A 38 -24.77 10.19 -6.16
C SER A 38 -25.40 10.29 -4.77
N ASN A 39 -26.50 11.03 -4.64
CA ASN A 39 -27.24 11.13 -3.38
C ASN A 39 -27.93 9.82 -2.96
N ASN A 40 -28.22 8.93 -3.91
CA ASN A 40 -28.91 7.66 -3.65
C ASN A 40 -27.95 6.50 -3.35
N TYR A 41 -26.65 6.66 -3.63
CA TYR A 41 -25.66 5.61 -3.48
C TYR A 41 -24.44 6.11 -2.72
N PHE A 42 -24.12 5.48 -1.59
CA PHE A 42 -22.94 5.83 -0.80
C PHE A 42 -21.75 4.94 -1.17
N LEU A 43 -20.65 5.56 -1.61
CA LEU A 43 -19.36 4.94 -1.86
C LEU A 43 -18.35 5.56 -0.89
N ARG A 44 -17.92 4.80 0.13
CA ARG A 44 -17.15 5.31 1.29
C ARG A 44 -15.87 6.08 0.93
N ILE A 45 -15.21 5.69 -0.17
CA ILE A 45 -13.90 6.23 -0.57
C ILE A 45 -14.06 7.32 -1.64
N TYR A 46 -15.26 7.50 -2.19
CA TYR A 46 -15.47 8.40 -3.32
C TYR A 46 -15.76 9.81 -2.85
N ASP A 47 -15.01 10.76 -3.35
CA ASP A 47 -15.31 12.18 -3.23
C ASP A 47 -16.16 12.69 -4.42
N TYR A 48 -16.42 14.00 -4.44
CA TYR A 48 -17.17 14.61 -5.54
C TYR A 48 -16.46 14.45 -6.89
N GLN A 49 -15.13 14.56 -6.93
CA GLN A 49 -14.36 14.46 -8.18
C GLN A 49 -14.40 13.03 -8.73
N ASP A 50 -14.32 12.01 -7.88
CA ASP A 50 -14.45 10.61 -8.27
C ASP A 50 -15.81 10.34 -8.93
N TRP A 51 -16.89 10.86 -8.34
CA TRP A 51 -18.23 10.78 -8.92
C TRP A 51 -18.32 11.44 -10.29
N GLN A 52 -17.69 12.61 -10.47
CA GLN A 52 -17.68 13.31 -11.74
C GLN A 52 -16.88 12.56 -12.81
N GLN A 53 -15.75 11.96 -12.43
CA GLN A 53 -14.95 11.16 -13.35
C GLN A 53 -15.70 9.91 -13.81
N GLU A 54 -16.28 9.13 -12.91
CA GLU A 54 -17.05 7.94 -13.29
C GLU A 54 -18.25 8.30 -14.16
N ALA A 55 -18.97 9.36 -13.81
CA ALA A 55 -20.08 9.84 -14.63
C ALA A 55 -19.63 10.25 -16.03
N MET A 56 -18.48 10.91 -16.16
CA MET A 56 -17.92 11.33 -17.44
C MET A 56 -17.49 10.15 -18.30
N ILE A 57 -16.83 9.14 -17.72
CA ILE A 57 -16.44 7.90 -18.41
C ILE A 57 -17.68 7.17 -18.93
N VAL A 58 -18.71 7.01 -18.09
CA VAL A 58 -19.97 6.37 -18.50
C VAL A 58 -20.68 7.20 -19.56
N CYS A 59 -20.70 8.53 -19.45
CA CYS A 59 -21.33 9.42 -20.42
C CYS A 59 -20.67 9.28 -21.79
N TYR A 60 -19.34 9.29 -21.84
CA TYR A 60 -18.57 9.04 -23.06
C TYR A 60 -18.90 7.69 -23.68
N SER A 61 -18.85 6.60 -22.88
CA SER A 61 -19.21 5.26 -23.36
C SER A 61 -20.64 5.21 -23.91
N CYS A 62 -21.58 5.88 -23.25
CA CYS A 62 -22.96 5.95 -23.72
C CYS A 62 -23.08 6.72 -25.03
N ALA A 63 -22.41 7.87 -25.17
CA ALA A 63 -22.44 8.68 -26.39
C ALA A 63 -21.87 7.92 -27.60
N GLN A 64 -20.80 7.15 -27.40
CA GLN A 64 -20.19 6.32 -28.44
C GLN A 64 -21.14 5.24 -28.97
N SER A 65 -21.92 4.59 -28.10
CA SER A 65 -22.83 3.50 -28.48
C SER A 65 -24.30 3.92 -28.62
N PHE A 66 -24.61 5.22 -28.53
CA PHE A 66 -25.99 5.70 -28.53
C PHE A 66 -26.62 5.56 -29.92
N SER A 67 -27.84 5.00 -29.94
CA SER A 67 -28.71 4.97 -31.11
C SER A 67 -30.09 5.49 -30.71
N ARG A 68 -30.58 6.47 -31.48
CA ARG A 68 -31.87 7.14 -31.25
C ARG A 68 -33.06 6.20 -31.36
N GLU A 69 -32.94 5.14 -32.15
CA GLU A 69 -33.98 4.11 -32.30
C GLU A 69 -34.26 3.35 -30.99
N ARG A 70 -33.28 3.34 -30.07
CA ARG A 70 -33.38 2.60 -28.79
C ARG A 70 -33.95 3.44 -27.64
N GLY A 71 -34.27 4.72 -27.88
CA GLY A 71 -34.87 5.62 -26.89
C GLY A 71 -34.05 6.90 -26.64
N SER A 72 -34.37 7.60 -25.54
CA SER A 72 -33.71 8.86 -25.18
C SER A 72 -32.33 8.63 -24.55
N PHE A 73 -31.41 9.56 -24.81
CA PHE A 73 -30.07 9.52 -24.20
C PHE A 73 -30.16 9.61 -22.68
N ALA A 74 -31.01 10.48 -22.15
CA ALA A 74 -31.24 10.63 -20.71
C ALA A 74 -31.58 9.32 -20.00
N GLY A 75 -32.52 8.55 -20.56
CA GLY A 75 -32.93 7.26 -19.97
C GLY A 75 -31.83 6.21 -20.08
N TYR A 76 -31.15 6.17 -21.23
CA TYR A 76 -30.03 5.27 -21.46
C TYR A 76 -28.86 5.54 -20.52
N PHE A 77 -28.43 6.80 -20.41
CA PHE A 77 -27.35 7.24 -19.55
C PHE A 77 -27.67 6.99 -18.07
N ARG A 78 -28.88 7.36 -17.61
CA ARG A 78 -29.34 7.04 -16.25
C ARG A 78 -29.18 5.56 -15.93
N ARG A 79 -29.72 4.68 -16.79
CA ARG A 79 -29.66 3.23 -16.59
C ARG A 79 -28.23 2.71 -16.54
N ARG A 80 -27.38 3.17 -17.47
CA ARG A 80 -25.97 2.76 -17.55
C ARG A 80 -25.18 3.22 -16.32
N LEU A 81 -25.36 4.48 -15.89
CA LEU A 81 -24.69 5.02 -14.72
C LEU A 81 -25.13 4.31 -13.44
N THR A 82 -26.43 4.12 -13.21
CA THR A 82 -26.91 3.37 -12.05
C THR A 82 -26.36 1.94 -12.00
N ASN A 83 -26.36 1.22 -13.11
CA ASN A 83 -25.81 -0.13 -13.17
C ASN A 83 -24.30 -0.18 -12.90
N HIS A 84 -23.57 0.80 -13.43
CA HIS A 84 -22.13 0.95 -13.20
C HIS A 84 -21.83 1.16 -11.72
N ILE A 85 -22.52 2.10 -11.07
CA ILE A 85 -22.39 2.35 -9.64
C ILE A 85 -22.73 1.11 -8.80
N ILE A 86 -23.84 0.42 -9.10
CA ILE A 86 -24.20 -0.83 -8.42
C ILE A 86 -23.08 -1.87 -8.59
N SER A 87 -22.48 -1.96 -9.77
CA SER A 87 -21.34 -2.85 -10.01
C SER A 87 -20.12 -2.46 -9.18
N LEU A 88 -19.80 -1.16 -9.06
CA LEU A 88 -18.71 -0.68 -8.21
C LEU A 88 -18.96 -1.04 -6.75
N ILE A 89 -20.17 -0.78 -6.24
CA ILE A 89 -20.59 -1.16 -4.89
C ILE A 89 -20.37 -2.67 -4.68
N ARG A 90 -20.87 -3.53 -5.57
CA ARG A 90 -20.67 -4.99 -5.44
C ARG A 90 -19.20 -5.38 -5.42
N LYS A 91 -18.35 -4.74 -6.24
CA LYS A 91 -16.89 -4.97 -6.23
C LYS A 91 -16.26 -4.54 -4.90
N HIS A 92 -16.68 -3.41 -4.35
CA HIS A 92 -16.24 -2.94 -3.02
C HIS A 92 -16.64 -3.90 -1.89
N TRP A 93 -17.81 -4.51 -1.96
CA TRP A 93 -18.30 -5.43 -0.92
C TRP A 93 -17.86 -6.90 -1.11
N SER A 94 -17.17 -7.23 -2.20
CA SER A 94 -16.62 -8.57 -2.44
C SER A 94 -15.70 -9.00 -1.29
N LEU A 95 -15.68 -10.30 -0.98
CA LEU A 95 -14.94 -10.86 0.17
C LEU A 95 -13.44 -10.50 0.16
N LYS A 96 -12.82 -10.44 -1.02
CA LYS A 96 -11.41 -10.01 -1.19
C LYS A 96 -11.19 -8.53 -0.86
N SER A 97 -12.22 -7.69 -1.06
CA SER A 97 -12.22 -6.25 -0.75
C SER A 97 -12.67 -5.95 0.69
N LYS A 98 -13.31 -6.89 1.40
CA LYS A 98 -13.70 -6.71 2.82
C LYS A 98 -12.51 -6.46 3.73
N ILE A 99 -11.37 -7.13 3.46
CA ILE A 99 -10.09 -6.91 4.17
C ILE A 99 -9.63 -5.45 4.01
N ASN A 100 -9.82 -4.87 2.83
CA ASN A 100 -9.50 -3.47 2.56
C ASN A 100 -10.56 -2.51 3.13
N ASN A 101 -11.82 -2.93 3.24
CA ASN A 101 -12.91 -2.13 3.79
C ASN A 101 -12.90 -2.10 5.34
N SER A 102 -12.22 -3.06 5.99
CA SER A 102 -11.86 -3.01 7.41
C SER A 102 -10.67 -2.09 7.70
N ALA A 103 -10.10 -1.43 6.69
CA ALA A 103 -9.07 -0.42 6.92
C ALA A 103 -9.65 0.75 7.74
N ALA A 104 -8.97 1.07 8.83
CA ALA A 104 -9.21 2.28 9.61
C ALA A 104 -8.31 3.42 9.08
N SER A 105 -8.71 4.66 9.32
CA SER A 105 -7.86 5.82 9.02
C SER A 105 -6.57 5.73 9.84
N TRP A 106 -5.44 6.12 9.26
CA TRP A 106 -4.18 6.23 9.99
C TRP A 106 -4.28 7.16 11.20
N GLU A 107 -5.03 8.26 11.07
CA GLU A 107 -5.30 9.17 12.18
C GLU A 107 -6.03 8.47 13.32
N TYR A 108 -7.08 7.71 13.01
CA TYR A 108 -7.83 6.93 13.99
C TYR A 108 -6.97 5.86 14.68
N ILE A 109 -6.14 5.15 13.90
CA ILE A 109 -5.21 4.14 14.42
C ILE A 109 -4.20 4.80 15.38
N ASN A 110 -3.67 5.96 15.02
CA ASN A 110 -2.72 6.73 15.83
C ASN A 110 -3.36 7.29 17.12
N GLU A 111 -4.57 7.83 17.04
CA GLU A 111 -5.32 8.36 18.19
C GLU A 111 -5.77 7.26 19.17
N CYS A 112 -6.12 6.08 18.67
CA CYS A 112 -6.49 4.94 19.52
C CYS A 112 -5.29 4.22 20.15
N GLY A 113 -4.05 4.67 19.90
CA GLY A 113 -2.84 3.99 20.39
C GLY A 113 -2.58 2.62 19.75
N ALA A 114 -3.33 2.24 18.70
CA ALA A 114 -3.11 1.03 17.92
C ALA A 114 -2.10 1.24 16.78
N GLY A 115 -1.60 2.46 16.62
CA GLY A 115 -0.57 2.87 15.67
C GLY A 115 0.85 2.62 16.13
N GLU A 116 1.04 2.10 17.34
CA GLU A 116 2.21 1.31 17.64
C GLU A 116 2.09 0.01 16.85
N ILE A 117 2.51 0.06 15.58
CA ILE A 117 3.11 -1.12 14.98
C ILE A 117 4.31 -1.38 15.89
N GLU A 118 4.11 -2.19 16.93
CA GLU A 118 5.21 -2.95 17.48
C GLU A 118 5.81 -3.63 16.25
N CYS A 119 6.95 -3.13 15.79
CA CYS A 119 7.82 -3.88 14.91
C CYS A 119 8.01 -5.18 15.67
N GLY A 120 7.25 -6.22 15.30
CA GLY A 120 7.03 -7.37 16.16
C GLY A 120 8.39 -7.77 16.68
N VAL A 121 8.61 -7.52 17.97
CA VAL A 121 9.87 -7.88 18.59
C VAL A 121 9.86 -9.37 18.39
N SER A 122 10.73 -9.83 17.48
CA SER A 122 10.80 -11.22 17.11
C SER A 122 10.78 -12.01 18.41
N GLU A 123 9.96 -13.06 18.49
CA GLU A 123 9.82 -13.97 19.63
C GLU A 123 11.16 -14.55 20.16
N LEU A 124 12.29 -14.16 19.57
CA LEU A 124 13.67 -14.31 20.02
C LEU A 124 14.08 -13.24 21.04
N ILE A 125 13.28 -12.94 22.05
CA ILE A 125 13.84 -12.35 23.28
C ILE A 125 14.53 -13.49 24.02
N VAL A 126 15.73 -13.85 23.55
CA VAL A 126 16.70 -14.50 24.44
C VAL A 126 17.07 -13.43 25.46
N PRO A 127 16.97 -13.68 26.78
CA PRO A 127 17.48 -12.77 27.79
C PRO A 127 18.98 -12.62 27.58
N LEU A 128 19.31 -11.62 26.78
CA LEU A 128 20.62 -11.42 26.18
C LEU A 128 21.67 -11.15 27.28
N GLY A 129 21.22 -10.63 28.44
CA GLY A 129 22.05 -10.42 29.63
C GLY A 129 22.67 -11.71 30.17
N ASP A 130 21.86 -12.74 30.44
CA ASP A 130 22.32 -13.99 31.03
C ASP A 130 23.24 -14.76 30.06
N LEU A 131 22.87 -14.74 28.77
CA LEU A 131 23.67 -15.32 27.69
C LEU A 131 25.04 -14.63 27.54
N TYR A 132 25.07 -13.29 27.58
CA TYR A 132 26.34 -12.57 27.48
C TYR A 132 27.29 -12.89 28.63
N THR A 133 26.77 -12.97 29.86
CA THR A 133 27.59 -13.35 31.01
C THR A 133 28.15 -14.74 30.85
N GLU A 134 27.33 -15.71 30.43
CA GLU A 134 27.78 -17.09 30.23
C GLU A 134 28.85 -17.22 29.14
N ILE A 135 28.67 -16.52 28.01
CA ILE A 135 29.63 -16.52 26.92
C ILE A 135 30.96 -15.91 27.37
N VAL A 136 30.94 -14.73 28.00
CA VAL A 136 32.17 -14.03 28.39
C VAL A 136 32.96 -14.83 29.42
N GLU A 137 32.29 -15.51 30.36
CA GLU A 137 32.94 -16.38 31.34
C GLU A 137 33.63 -17.61 30.71
N LYS A 138 33.09 -18.15 29.62
CA LYS A 138 33.69 -19.31 28.90
C LYS A 138 34.87 -18.92 27.99
N LEU A 139 35.06 -17.63 27.68
CA LEU A 139 36.13 -17.16 26.80
C LEU A 139 37.43 -16.88 27.56
N SER A 140 38.55 -17.33 27.01
CA SER A 140 39.88 -16.95 27.49
C SER A 140 40.26 -15.53 27.06
N ASN A 141 41.23 -14.91 27.73
CA ASN A 141 41.71 -13.55 27.40
C ASN A 141 42.10 -13.37 25.91
N LEU A 142 42.67 -14.42 25.30
CA LEU A 142 43.03 -14.40 23.87
C LEU A 142 41.78 -14.46 22.97
N GLU A 143 40.76 -15.20 23.38
CA GLU A 143 39.48 -15.30 22.69
C GLU A 143 38.63 -14.04 22.87
N LEU A 144 38.71 -13.38 24.03
CA LEU A 144 38.13 -12.06 24.26
C LEU A 144 38.78 -11.00 23.37
N ALA A 145 40.12 -11.02 23.23
CA ALA A 145 40.80 -10.16 22.27
C ALA A 145 40.35 -10.44 20.83
N ALA A 146 40.16 -11.71 20.48
CA ALA A 146 39.60 -12.11 19.18
C ALA A 146 38.16 -11.61 18.98
N LEU A 147 37.32 -11.64 20.02
CA LEU A 147 35.96 -11.10 19.99
C LEU A 147 35.98 -9.58 19.76
N MET A 148 36.83 -8.84 20.46
CA MET A 148 36.98 -7.38 20.28
C MET A 148 37.36 -7.02 18.84
N ILE A 149 38.23 -7.82 18.22
CA ILE A 149 38.59 -7.65 16.80
C ILE A 149 37.38 -7.89 15.89
N VAL A 150 36.62 -8.98 16.11
CA VAL A 150 35.44 -9.32 15.30
C VAL A 150 34.35 -8.25 15.42
N LEU A 151 34.16 -7.67 16.61
CA LEU A 151 33.24 -6.56 16.85
C LEU A 151 33.73 -5.21 16.30
N GLY A 152 34.90 -5.19 15.64
CA GLY A 152 35.51 -3.98 15.10
C GLY A 152 36.00 -2.97 16.15
N GLN A 153 36.07 -3.39 17.42
CA GLN A 153 36.52 -2.54 18.53
C GLN A 153 38.04 -2.51 18.68
N ALA A 154 38.74 -3.46 18.06
CA ALA A 154 40.18 -3.55 18.06
C ALA A 154 40.74 -3.88 16.68
N ASP A 155 41.87 -3.28 16.34
CA ASP A 155 42.59 -3.58 15.11
C ASP A 155 43.46 -4.84 15.28
N GLU A 156 43.34 -5.78 14.35
CA GLU A 156 43.99 -7.09 14.44
C GLU A 156 45.52 -6.99 14.45
N GLU A 157 46.09 -6.12 13.61
CA GLU A 157 47.54 -5.98 13.48
C GLU A 157 48.13 -5.39 14.76
N ARG A 158 47.48 -4.35 15.31
CA ARG A 158 47.88 -3.74 16.58
C ARG A 158 47.80 -4.71 17.76
N VAL A 159 46.74 -5.51 17.84
CA VAL A 159 46.57 -6.48 18.94
C VAL A 159 47.63 -7.60 18.85
N ILE A 160 47.89 -8.12 17.65
CA ILE A 160 48.92 -9.14 17.43
C ILE A 160 50.31 -8.62 17.83
N MET A 161 50.61 -7.37 17.46
CA MET A 161 51.88 -6.71 17.80
C MET A 161 52.01 -6.47 19.31
N ASN A 162 50.96 -5.93 19.95
CA ASN A 162 50.97 -5.63 21.38
C ASN A 162 51.05 -6.88 22.26
N LEU A 163 50.39 -7.97 21.85
CA LEU A 163 50.44 -9.25 22.56
C LEU A 163 51.67 -10.09 22.18
N ASN A 164 52.46 -9.65 21.18
CA ASN A 164 53.63 -10.34 20.64
C ASN A 164 53.33 -11.81 20.26
N ILE A 165 52.24 -12.03 19.54
CA ILE A 165 51.75 -13.35 19.13
C ILE A 165 51.85 -13.53 17.61
N ASP A 166 51.86 -14.78 17.14
CA ASP A 166 51.75 -15.08 15.71
C ASP A 166 50.30 -14.90 15.23
N LYS A 167 50.11 -14.40 14.00
CA LYS A 167 48.83 -14.34 13.31
C LYS A 167 48.10 -15.68 13.30
N LYS A 168 48.82 -16.80 13.18
CA LYS A 168 48.23 -18.15 13.27
C LYS A 168 47.61 -18.44 14.64
N VAL A 169 48.19 -17.93 15.71
CA VAL A 169 47.67 -18.08 17.07
C VAL A 169 46.37 -17.28 17.22
N MET A 170 46.32 -16.06 16.67
CA MET A 170 45.10 -15.24 16.65
C MET A 170 43.98 -15.88 15.81
N GLN A 171 44.30 -16.48 14.66
CA GLN A 171 43.32 -17.22 13.85
C GLN A 171 42.73 -18.42 14.61
N ARG A 172 43.56 -19.19 15.32
CA ARG A 172 43.08 -20.28 16.19
C ARG A 172 42.22 -19.76 17.32
N ALA A 173 42.55 -18.60 17.90
CA ALA A 173 41.74 -17.95 18.92
C ALA A 173 40.34 -17.57 18.41
N LYS A 174 40.27 -16.94 17.22
CA LYS A 174 38.99 -16.62 16.55
C LYS A 174 38.15 -17.87 16.32
N SER A 175 38.75 -18.96 15.85
CA SER A 175 38.04 -20.22 15.61
C SER A 175 37.49 -20.83 16.91
N ARG A 176 38.28 -20.89 17.98
CA ARG A 176 37.81 -21.41 19.28
C ARG A 176 36.73 -20.53 19.90
N MET A 177 36.88 -19.21 19.81
CA MET A 177 35.87 -18.24 20.23
C MET A 177 34.54 -18.49 19.52
N MET A 178 34.54 -18.61 18.19
CA MET A 178 33.31 -18.85 17.42
C MET A 178 32.66 -20.19 17.74
N ASN A 179 33.45 -21.25 17.99
CA ASN A 179 32.92 -22.54 18.40
C ASN A 179 32.22 -22.44 19.77
N LYS A 180 32.86 -21.81 20.77
CA LYS A 180 32.26 -21.59 22.09
C LYS A 180 31.00 -20.73 22.02
N PHE A 181 31.00 -19.70 21.18
CA PHE A 181 29.85 -18.84 20.94
C PHE A 181 28.68 -19.63 20.34
N ARG A 182 28.99 -20.54 19.41
CA ARG A 182 28.00 -21.43 18.80
C ARG A 182 27.45 -22.44 19.81
N ASP A 183 28.31 -23.02 20.64
CA ASP A 183 27.88 -23.97 21.67
C ASP A 183 26.86 -23.29 22.60
N VAL A 184 27.16 -22.09 23.11
CA VAL A 184 26.25 -21.39 24.03
C VAL A 184 24.95 -20.89 23.37
N LEU A 185 24.98 -20.57 22.07
CA LEU A 185 23.77 -20.12 21.35
C LEU A 185 22.81 -21.25 20.94
N PHE A 186 23.32 -22.47 20.80
CA PHE A 186 22.58 -23.60 20.23
C PHE A 186 22.63 -24.88 21.10
N GLU A 187 23.15 -24.79 22.33
CA GLU A 187 22.91 -25.74 23.42
C GLU A 187 21.42 -25.77 23.79
#